data_AF-A0A7C0Y4Y2-F1
#
_entry.id   AF-A0A7C0Y4Y2-F1
#
_cell.length_a   1.000
_cell.length_b   1.000
_cell.length_c   1.000
_cell.angle_alpha   90.00
_cell.angle_beta   90.00
_cell.angle_gamma   90.00
#
_symmetry.space_group_name_H-M   'P 1'
#
loop_
_entity.id
_entity.type
_entity.pdbx_description
1 polymer ?
#
loop_
_entity_poly.entity_id
_entity_poly.type
_entity_poly.pdbx_seq_one_letter_code
_entity_poly.pdbx_strand_id
1 'polypeptide(L)'
;MSTSNDLRKYLSYMPPLILIVIATLSYVADFWIDYWRGITFLGEEVFYVALLPIIYHGVSRALGIELIIIFSSSIWLASTLKNIFKRPRPPKQLWLTKSSGYG
;
A
#
# COMPACT_ATOMS: atom_id res chain seq x y z
N MET A 1 24.05 23.66 8.27
CA MET A 1 24.12 22.20 8.03
C MET A 1 23.02 21.39 8.75
N SER A 2 22.45 21.84 9.89
CA SER A 2 21.40 21.11 10.64
C SER A 2 20.01 21.16 10.00
N THR A 3 19.58 22.34 9.55
CA THR A 3 18.20 22.64 9.14
C THR A 3 17.67 21.79 7.97
N SER A 4 18.54 21.36 7.04
CA SER A 4 18.13 20.53 5.90
C SER A 4 17.79 19.09 6.28
N ASN A 5 18.46 18.55 7.30
CA ASN A 5 18.19 17.19 7.80
C ASN A 5 16.92 17.16 8.64
N ASP A 6 16.69 18.22 9.42
CA ASP A 6 15.45 18.41 10.18
C ASP A 6 14.25 18.49 9.23
N LEU A 7 14.36 19.27 8.14
CA LEU A 7 13.30 19.39 7.14
C LEU A 7 12.96 18.06 6.44
N ARG A 8 13.98 17.28 6.04
CA ARG A 8 13.78 15.95 5.44
C ARG A 8 13.11 14.97 6.40
N LYS A 9 13.48 15.05 7.69
CA LYS A 9 12.88 14.25 8.75
C LYS A 9 11.40 14.59 8.93
N TYR A 10 11.04 15.87 8.98
CA TYR A 10 9.62 16.28 9.03
C TYR A 10 8.85 15.80 7.81
N LEU A 11 9.40 16.01 6.61
CA LEU A 11 8.76 15.58 5.36
C LEU A 11 8.49 14.06 5.34
N SER A 12 9.40 13.26 5.90
CA SER A 12 9.21 11.80 6.00
C SER A 12 8.07 11.39 6.93
N TYR A 13 7.76 12.18 7.97
CA TYR A 13 6.67 11.88 8.90
C TYR A 13 5.31 12.41 8.42
N MET A 14 5.27 13.29 7.43
CA MET A 14 4.01 13.88 6.94
C MET A 14 3.05 12.83 6.35
N PRO A 15 3.46 11.90 5.46
CA PRO A 15 2.54 10.93 4.88
C PRO A 15 1.82 10.05 5.92
N PRO A 16 2.51 9.40 6.89
CA PRO A 16 1.80 8.59 7.89
C PRO A 16 0.93 9.45 8.81
N LEU A 17 1.35 10.67 9.16
CA LEU A 17 0.56 11.57 9.99
C LEU A 17 -0.73 12.00 9.27
N ILE A 18 -0.64 12.33 7.98
CA ILE A 18 -1.80 12.65 7.15
C ILE A 18 -2.77 11.47 7.10
N LEU A 19 -2.28 10.25 6.88
CA LEU A 19 -3.15 9.06 6.87
C LEU A 19 -3.85 8.85 8.22
N ILE A 20 -3.15 9.07 9.34
CA ILE A 20 -3.73 8.97 10.69
C ILE A 20 -4.82 10.03 10.89
N VAL A 21 -4.56 11.27 10.50
CA VAL A 21 -5.54 12.37 10.62
C VAL A 21 -6.76 12.11 9.75
N ILE A 22 -6.57 11.62 8.52
CA ILE A 22 -7.69 11.23 7.66
C ILE A 22 -8.47 10.07 8.29
N ALA A 23 -7.79 9.08 8.87
CA ALA A 23 -8.44 7.97 9.56
C ALA A 23 -9.32 8.42 10.72
N THR A 24 -8.83 9.35 11.55
CA THR A 24 -9.60 9.87 12.70
C THR A 24 -10.79 10.69 12.24
N LEU A 25 -10.63 11.52 11.20
CA LEU A 25 -11.74 12.26 10.60
C LEU A 25 -12.78 11.33 9.99
N SER A 26 -12.36 10.30 9.24
CA SER A 26 -13.27 9.31 8.66
C SER A 26 -14.01 8.50 9.72
N TYR A 27 -13.38 8.23 10.87
CA TYR A 27 -14.05 7.57 11.99
C TYR A 27 -15.12 8.47 12.63
N VAL A 28 -14.82 9.75 12.86
CA VAL A 28 -15.77 10.72 13.44
C VAL A 28 -16.94 11.02 12.49
N ALA A 29 -16.68 11.04 11.18
CA ALA A 29 -17.67 11.35 10.15
C ALA A 29 -18.46 10.11 9.63
N ASP A 30 -18.28 8.94 10.24
CA ASP A 30 -18.94 7.67 9.88
C ASP A 30 -18.62 7.13 8.46
N PHE A 31 -17.50 7.57 7.86
CA PHE A 31 -16.98 7.10 6.56
C PHE A 31 -15.86 6.06 6.73
N TRP A 32 -15.90 5.28 7.81
CA TRP A 32 -14.82 4.36 8.17
C TRP A 32 -14.55 3.29 7.09
N ILE A 33 -15.60 2.75 6.49
CA ILE A 33 -15.47 1.70 5.46
C ILE A 33 -14.82 2.25 4.19
N ASP A 34 -15.18 3.47 3.77
CA ASP A 34 -14.62 4.08 2.57
C ASP A 34 -13.16 4.48 2.74
N TYR A 35 -12.77 4.90 3.95
CA TYR A 35 -11.35 5.07 4.30
C TYR A 35 -10.57 3.78 4.06
N TRP A 36 -11.02 2.64 4.60
CA TRP A 36 -10.34 1.36 4.40
C TRP A 36 -10.33 0.88 2.94
N ARG A 37 -11.39 1.16 2.17
CA ARG A 37 -11.38 0.90 0.72
C ARG A 37 -10.27 1.70 0.04
N GLY A 38 -10.13 2.99 0.35
CA GLY A 38 -9.06 3.84 -0.17
C GLY A 38 -7.66 3.35 0.23
N ILE A 39 -7.47 2.96 1.48
CA ILE A 39 -6.21 2.38 1.95
C ILE A 39 -5.91 1.05 1.25
N THR A 40 -6.93 0.22 1.00
CA THR A 40 -6.75 -1.06 0.29
C THR A 40 -6.26 -0.85 -1.14
N PHE A 41 -6.71 0.21 -1.83
CA PHE A 41 -6.24 0.57 -3.17
C PHE A 41 -4.72 0.81 -3.24
N LEU A 42 -4.11 1.38 -2.19
CA LEU A 42 -2.65 1.53 -2.09
C LEU A 42 -1.91 0.18 -2.08
N GLY A 43 -2.60 -0.89 -1.69
CA GLY A 43 -2.09 -2.26 -1.71
C GLY A 43 -2.38 -3.02 -3.00
N GLU A 44 -3.11 -2.45 -3.96
CA GLU A 44 -3.45 -3.14 -5.21
C GLU A 44 -2.33 -3.08 -6.23
N GLU A 45 -2.28 -4.10 -7.09
CA GLU A 45 -1.28 -4.21 -8.16
C GLU A 45 -1.26 -2.97 -9.06
N VAL A 46 -2.44 -2.44 -9.40
CA VAL A 46 -2.61 -1.26 -10.26
C VAL A 46 -1.84 -0.05 -9.69
N PHE A 47 -1.87 0.15 -8.37
CA PHE A 47 -1.15 1.23 -7.72
C PHE A 47 0.37 1.10 -7.91
N TYR A 48 0.91 -0.10 -7.70
CA TYR A 48 2.36 -0.34 -7.85
C TYR A 48 2.82 -0.29 -9.30
N VAL A 49 2.01 -0.77 -10.25
CA VAL A 49 2.28 -0.66 -11.69
C VAL A 49 2.40 0.80 -12.12
N ALA A 50 1.60 1.70 -11.54
CA ALA A 50 1.70 3.14 -11.80
C ALA A 50 2.85 3.81 -11.03
N LEU A 51 3.06 3.45 -9.76
CA LEU A 51 4.02 4.10 -8.88
C LEU A 51 5.49 3.79 -9.25
N LEU A 52 5.80 2.54 -9.58
CA LEU A 52 7.18 2.10 -9.81
C LEU A 52 7.86 2.83 -10.99
N PRO A 53 7.22 3.06 -12.16
CA PRO A 53 7.78 3.89 -13.23
C PRO A 53 8.03 5.34 -12.79
N ILE A 54 7.12 5.93 -12.01
CA ILE A 54 7.27 7.30 -11.50
C ILE A 54 8.51 7.40 -10.61
N ILE A 55 8.73 6.41 -9.74
CA ILE A 55 9.91 6.40 -8.87
C ILE A 55 11.19 6.18 -9.69
N TYR A 56 11.18 5.22 -10.61
CA TYR A 56 12.33 4.89 -11.44
C TYR A 56 12.79 6.08 -12.30
N HIS A 57 11.85 6.77 -12.95
CA HIS A 57 12.16 7.90 -13.84
C HIS A 57 12.25 9.24 -13.11
N GLY A 58 11.43 9.48 -12.10
CA GLY A 58 11.25 10.80 -11.46
C GLY A 58 12.02 11.02 -10.17
N VAL A 59 12.47 9.96 -9.48
CA VAL A 59 13.15 10.07 -8.18
C VAL A 59 14.57 9.53 -8.26
N SER A 60 14.72 8.22 -8.48
CA SER A 60 16.02 7.56 -8.58
C SER A 60 15.87 6.21 -9.24
N ARG A 61 16.69 5.95 -10.26
CA ARG A 61 16.71 4.64 -10.94
C ARG A 61 17.09 3.50 -9.99
N ALA A 62 18.04 3.75 -9.09
CA ALA A 62 18.49 2.76 -8.10
C ALA A 62 17.33 2.39 -7.17
N LEU A 63 16.66 3.39 -6.59
CA LEU A 63 15.49 3.20 -5.73
C LEU A 63 14.36 2.47 -6.48
N GLY A 64 14.10 2.86 -7.73
CA GLY A 64 13.08 2.21 -8.56
C GLY A 64 13.38 0.72 -8.77
N ILE A 65 14.63 0.36 -9.09
CA ILE A 65 15.04 -1.05 -9.26
C ILE A 65 14.91 -1.82 -7.95
N GLU A 66 15.40 -1.25 -6.84
CA GLU A 66 15.29 -1.86 -5.51
C GLU A 66 13.83 -2.18 -5.15
N LEU A 67 12.93 -1.22 -5.37
CA LEU A 67 11.50 -1.41 -5.12
C LEU A 67 10.88 -2.45 -6.04
N ILE A 68 11.21 -2.45 -7.34
CA ILE A 68 10.72 -3.47 -8.29
C ILE A 68 11.12 -4.87 -7.82
N ILE A 69 12.37 -5.06 -7.40
CA ILE A 69 12.86 -6.36 -6.89
C ILE A 69 12.07 -6.76 -5.64
N ILE A 70 11.97 -5.87 -4.64
CA ILE A 70 11.26 -6.15 -3.38
C ILE A 70 9.79 -6.49 -3.63
N PHE A 71 9.09 -5.71 -4.46
CA PHE A 71 7.68 -5.94 -4.77
C PHE A 71 7.47 -7.26 -5.51
N SER A 72 8.29 -7.53 -6.53
CA SER A 72 8.19 -8.77 -7.31
C SER A 72 8.44 -10.01 -6.44
N SER A 73 9.46 -9.96 -5.58
CA SER A 73 9.74 -11.03 -4.62
C SER A 73 8.61 -11.22 -3.61
N SER A 74 8.00 -10.12 -3.14
CA SER A 74 6.87 -10.17 -2.20
C SER A 74 5.62 -10.79 -2.84
N ILE A 75 5.30 -10.44 -4.09
CA ILE A 75 4.18 -11.01 -4.83
C ILE A 75 4.40 -12.50 -5.07
N TRP A 76 5.59 -12.89 -5.51
CA TRP A 76 5.95 -14.29 -5.73
C TRP A 76 5.84 -15.11 -4.44
N LEU A 77 6.40 -14.60 -3.33
CA LEU A 77 6.35 -15.28 -2.04
C LEU A 77 4.91 -15.41 -1.54
N ALA A 78 4.14 -14.31 -1.59
CA ALA A 78 2.74 -14.32 -1.16
C ALA A 78 1.88 -15.30 -1.99
N SER A 79 2.08 -15.34 -3.31
CA SER A 79 1.39 -16.28 -4.20
C SER A 79 1.76 -17.74 -3.88
N THR A 80 3.06 -18.01 -3.70
CA THR A 80 3.56 -19.34 -3.32
C THR A 80 2.95 -19.80 -2.00
N LEU A 81 2.95 -18.95 -0.97
CA LEU A 81 2.35 -19.26 0.33
C LEU A 81 0.84 -19.48 0.23
N LYS A 82 0.12 -18.67 -0.56
CA LYS A 82 -1.32 -18.85 -0.80
C LYS A 82 -1.60 -20.23 -1.42
N ASN A 83 -0.79 -20.66 -2.38
CA ASN A 83 -0.94 -21.95 -3.04
C ASN A 83 -0.59 -23.13 -2.13
N ILE A 84 0.35 -22.96 -1.19
CA ILE A 84 0.71 -23.97 -0.18
C ILE A 84 -0.40 -24.14 0.85
N PHE A 85 -0.87 -23.03 1.46
CA PHE A 85 -1.77 -23.09 2.60
C PHE A 85 -3.25 -23.20 2.22
N LYS A 86 -3.66 -22.76 1.02
CA LYS A 86 -5.03 -22.87 0.48
C LYS A 86 -6.14 -22.51 1.48
N ARG A 87 -5.92 -21.47 2.30
CA ARG A 87 -6.91 -21.06 3.30
C ARG A 87 -8.21 -20.58 2.65
N PRO A 88 -9.39 -21.05 3.10
CA PRO A 88 -10.66 -20.62 2.54
C PRO A 88 -10.91 -19.14 2.85
N ARG A 89 -11.55 -18.43 1.92
CA ARG A 89 -11.93 -17.03 2.17
C ARG A 89 -13.20 -16.90 2.99
N PRO A 90 -13.37 -15.76 3.67
CA PRO A 90 -14.60 -15.45 4.35
C PRO A 90 -15.81 -15.53 3.41
N PRO A 91 -17.02 -15.79 3.94
CA PRO A 91 -18.26 -15.78 3.16
C PRO A 91 -18.41 -14.50 2.33
N LYS A 92 -18.89 -14.65 1.08
CA LYS A 92 -19.03 -13.53 0.12
C LYS A 92 -19.87 -12.37 0.64
N GLN A 93 -20.77 -12.63 1.59
CA GLN A 93 -21.62 -11.61 2.23
C GLN A 93 -20.80 -10.57 3.01
N LEU A 94 -19.57 -10.91 3.42
CA LEU A 94 -18.68 -10.06 4.20
C LEU A 94 -17.64 -9.33 3.33
N TRP A 95 -17.71 -9.48 2.01
CA TRP A 95 -16.70 -8.90 1.11
C TRP A 95 -16.96 -7.41 0.91
N LEU A 96 -16.03 -6.58 1.39
CA LEU A 96 -16.06 -5.13 1.23
C LEU A 96 -15.55 -4.66 -0.14
N THR A 97 -14.78 -5.51 -0.82
CA THR A 97 -14.18 -5.29 -2.15
C THR A 97 -14.17 -6.60 -2.96
N LYS A 98 -14.09 -6.50 -4.29
CA LYS A 98 -14.05 -7.66 -5.17
C LYS A 98 -12.64 -8.28 -5.11
N SER A 99 -12.54 -9.52 -4.64
CA SER A 99 -11.29 -10.28 -4.60
C SER A 99 -11.28 -11.37 -5.67
N SER A 100 -10.14 -11.57 -6.35
CA SER A 100 -9.88 -12.69 -7.26
C SER A 100 -8.76 -13.61 -6.70
N GLY A 101 -8.69 -14.86 -7.18
CA GLY A 101 -7.65 -15.85 -6.81
C GLY A 101 -8.15 -17.05 -6.01
N TYR A 102 -7.22 -17.88 -5.50
CA TYR A 102 -7.57 -19.01 -4.64
C TYR A 102 -8.15 -18.55 -3.30
N GLY A 103 -9.36 -19.05 -3.04
CA GLY A 103 -10.25 -18.63 -1.97
C GLY A 103 -11.16 -17.50 -2.42
#